data_AF-A0A1L9V5R8-F1
#
_entry.id   AF-A0A1L9V5R8-F1
#
_cell.length_a   1.000
_cell.length_b   1.000
_cell.length_c   1.000
_cell.angle_alpha   90.00
_cell.angle_beta   90.00
_cell.angle_gamma   90.00
#
_symmetry.space_group_name_H-M   'P 1'
#
loop_
_entity.id
_entity.type
_entity.pdbx_description
1 polymer ?
#
loop_
_entity_poly.entity_id
_entity_poly.type
_entity_poly.pdbx_seq_one_letter_code
_entity_poly.pdbx_strand_id
1 'polypeptide(L)'
;MANDHVSLIRRAQPHGPYYICGFSFGANVALEVSHRLRQENETVHLIIIDAHVNYRPPLPSQITRRALREVVQCPNGDVLQNTRCHEYPRRHAERSKV
;
A
#
# COMPACT_ATOMS: atom_id res chain seq x y z
N MET A 1 -4.59 -18.36 4.58
CA MET A 1 -4.07 -17.89 3.28
C MET A 1 -2.67 -17.31 3.38
N ALA A 2 -2.42 -16.10 3.92
CA ALA A 2 -1.06 -15.55 3.94
C ALA A 2 -0.05 -16.40 4.74
N ASN A 3 -0.46 -16.96 5.88
CA ASN A 3 0.38 -17.92 6.65
C ASN A 3 0.77 -19.17 5.85
N ASP A 4 -0.15 -19.68 5.04
CA ASP A 4 0.10 -20.87 4.23
C ASP A 4 1.14 -20.55 3.15
N HIS A 5 1.03 -19.36 2.53
CA HIS A 5 2.00 -18.87 1.56
C HIS A 5 3.37 -18.61 2.19
N VAL A 6 3.43 -18.00 3.38
CA VAL A 6 4.70 -17.82 4.12
C VAL A 6 5.34 -19.18 4.38
N SER A 7 4.57 -20.17 4.84
CA SER A 7 5.08 -21.52 5.11
C SER A 7 5.64 -22.18 3.86
N LEU A 8 4.96 -22.06 2.72
CA LEU A 8 5.43 -22.58 1.43
C LEU A 8 6.69 -21.86 0.95
N ILE A 9 6.73 -20.54 1.07
CA ILE A 9 7.91 -19.74 0.73
C ILE A 9 9.11 -20.16 1.58
N ARG A 10 8.93 -20.35 2.90
CA ARG A 10 10.01 -20.79 3.79
C ARG A 10 10.48 -22.21 3.53
N ARG A 11 9.62 -23.10 3.06
CA ARG A 11 10.03 -24.44 2.60
C ARG A 11 10.95 -24.37 1.37
N ALA A 12 10.70 -23.42 0.47
CA ALA A 12 11.54 -23.22 -0.71
C ALA A 12 12.82 -22.42 -0.40
N GLN A 13 12.70 -21.38 0.42
CA GLN A 13 13.79 -20.50 0.84
C GLN A 13 13.61 -20.16 2.34
N PRO A 14 14.34 -20.82 3.24
CA PRO A 14 14.15 -20.66 4.69
C PRO A 14 14.45 -19.27 5.26
N HIS A 15 15.38 -18.54 4.62
CA HIS A 15 15.85 -17.21 5.02
C HIS A 15 15.99 -16.25 3.84
N GLY A 16 15.82 -14.96 4.11
CA GLY A 16 15.89 -13.89 3.13
C GLY A 16 17.31 -13.62 2.59
N PRO A 17 17.44 -12.64 1.68
CA PRO A 17 16.39 -11.70 1.28
C PRO A 17 15.33 -12.32 0.35
N TYR A 18 14.07 -11.97 0.57
CA TYR A 18 12.95 -12.39 -0.27
C TYR A 18 12.59 -11.32 -1.30
N TYR A 19 12.33 -11.76 -2.53
CA TYR A 19 11.75 -10.92 -3.58
C TYR A 19 10.33 -11.42 -3.85
N ILE A 20 9.34 -10.65 -3.44
CA ILE A 20 7.93 -11.01 -3.57
C ILE A 20 7.28 -10.04 -4.55
N CYS A 21 6.57 -10.57 -5.55
CA CYS A 21 5.72 -9.77 -6.42
C CYS A 21 4.27 -10.20 -6.32
N GLY A 22 3.36 -9.26 -6.59
CA GLY A 22 1.94 -9.56 -6.71
C GLY A 22 1.27 -8.68 -7.75
N PHE A 23 0.34 -9.28 -8.50
CA PHE A 23 -0.46 -8.63 -9.54
C PHE A 23 -1.93 -8.58 -9.13
N SER A 24 -2.62 -7.47 -9.39
CA SER A 24 -4.06 -7.32 -9.14
C SER A 24 -4.42 -7.69 -7.68
N PHE A 25 -5.35 -8.63 -7.47
CA PHE A 25 -5.67 -9.13 -6.13
C PHE A 25 -4.46 -9.75 -5.41
N GLY A 26 -3.58 -10.42 -6.15
CA GLY A 26 -2.37 -11.05 -5.62
C GLY A 26 -1.40 -10.06 -4.96
N ALA A 27 -1.48 -8.77 -5.30
CA ALA A 27 -0.69 -7.74 -4.61
C ALA A 27 -1.09 -7.56 -3.15
N ASN A 28 -2.38 -7.69 -2.81
CA ASN A 28 -2.83 -7.62 -1.41
C ASN A 28 -2.30 -8.82 -0.60
N VAL A 29 -2.25 -10.00 -1.24
CA VAL A 29 -1.67 -11.20 -0.64
C VAL A 29 -0.16 -11.04 -0.48
N ALA A 30 0.54 -10.59 -1.52
CA ALA A 30 1.98 -10.34 -1.52
C ALA A 30 2.39 -9.31 -0.46
N LEU A 31 1.57 -8.27 -0.25
CA LEU A 31 1.77 -7.27 0.79
C LEU A 31 1.71 -7.90 2.19
N GLU A 32 0.67 -8.68 2.48
CA GLU A 32 0.49 -9.33 3.77
C GLU A 32 1.58 -10.38 4.04
N VAL A 33 1.95 -11.17 3.04
CA VAL A 33 3.07 -12.13 3.14
C VAL A 33 4.38 -11.40 3.44
N SER A 34 4.66 -10.31 2.71
CA SER A 34 5.85 -9.48 2.94
C SER A 34 5.84 -8.86 4.33
N HIS A 35 4.67 -8.44 4.83
CA HIS A 35 4.52 -7.87 6.17
C HIS A 35 4.89 -8.89 7.25
N ARG A 36 4.40 -10.12 7.15
CA ARG A 36 4.70 -11.19 8.12
C ARG A 36 6.17 -11.57 8.12
N LEU A 37 6.77 -11.76 6.95
CA LEU A 37 8.21 -12.06 6.84
C LEU A 37 9.06 -10.94 7.46
N ARG A 38 8.70 -9.67 7.25
CA ARG A 38 9.37 -8.53 7.91
C ARG A 38 9.17 -8.50 9.42
N GLN A 39 8.01 -8.88 9.94
CA GLN A 39 7.78 -9.03 11.38
C GLN A 39 8.67 -10.11 12.01
N GLU A 40 9.05 -11.11 11.22
CA GLU A 40 10.00 -12.16 11.60
C GLU A 40 11.48 -11.76 11.38
N ASN A 41 11.76 -10.46 11.18
CA ASN A 41 13.09 -9.89 10.91
C ASN A 41 13.74 -10.32 9.59
N GLU A 42 12.97 -10.83 8.63
CA GLU A 42 13.49 -11.15 7.31
C GLU A 42 13.51 -9.92 6.40
N THR A 43 14.52 -9.82 5.52
CA THR A 43 14.60 -8.75 4.52
C THR A 43 13.71 -9.10 3.33
N VAL A 44 12.82 -8.17 2.94
CA VAL A 44 11.86 -8.40 1.84
C VAL A 44 11.77 -7.20 0.91
N HIS A 45 11.97 -7.45 -0.39
CA HIS A 45 11.67 -6.53 -1.48
C HIS A 45 10.32 -6.89 -2.10
N LEU A 46 9.40 -5.93 -2.09
CA LEU A 46 8.04 -6.13 -2.59
C LEU A 46 7.82 -5.34 -3.89
N ILE A 47 7.29 -6.01 -4.91
CA ILE A 47 6.90 -5.43 -6.19
C ILE A 47 5.38 -5.59 -6.35
N ILE A 48 4.69 -4.49 -6.63
CA ILE A 48 3.24 -4.46 -6.84
C ILE A 48 2.96 -4.07 -8.28
N ILE A 49 2.10 -4.82 -8.95
CA ILE A 49 1.71 -4.59 -10.32
C ILE A 49 0.19 -4.45 -10.38
N ASP A 50 -0.28 -3.28 -10.83
CA ASP A 50 -1.70 -3.04 -11.15
C ASP A 50 -2.69 -3.49 -10.04
N ALA A 51 -2.45 -3.02 -8.82
CA ALA A 51 -3.19 -3.45 -7.63
C ALA A 51 -4.30 -2.49 -7.23
N HIS A 52 -5.43 -3.04 -6.79
CA HIS A 52 -6.46 -2.27 -6.11
C HIS A 52 -6.26 -2.32 -4.60
N VAL A 53 -5.93 -1.17 -4.01
CA VAL A 53 -5.82 -1.00 -2.56
C VAL A 53 -7.16 -0.53 -1.98
N ASN A 54 -7.73 -1.31 -1.08
CA ASN A 54 -8.95 -0.91 -0.36
C ASN A 54 -8.58 0.04 0.79
N TYR A 55 -8.15 1.26 0.43
CA TYR A 55 -7.90 2.31 1.40
C TYR A 55 -9.24 2.86 1.90
N ARG A 56 -9.61 2.51 3.13
CA ARG A 56 -10.75 3.11 3.82
C ARG A 56 -10.21 4.18 4.78
N PRO A 57 -10.28 5.47 4.43
CA PRO A 57 -9.88 6.51 5.37
C PRO A 57 -10.75 6.41 6.63
N PRO A 58 -10.17 6.64 7.82
CA PRO A 58 -10.97 6.75 9.03
C PRO A 58 -11.99 7.88 8.84
N LEU A 59 -13.27 7.53 8.86
CA LEU A 59 -14.33 8.53 8.82
C LEU A 59 -14.28 9.31 10.14
N PRO A 60 -14.29 10.66 10.12
CA PRO A 60 -14.43 11.45 11.34
C PRO A 60 -15.69 11.00 12.10
N SER A 61 -15.58 10.84 13.42
CA SER A 61 -16.67 10.42 14.31
C SER A 61 -17.90 11.34 14.25
N GLN A 62 -17.77 12.53 13.67
CA GLN A 62 -18.86 13.44 13.36
C GLN A 62 -18.82 13.80 11.88
N ILE A 63 -19.63 13.13 11.08
CA ILE A 63 -19.83 13.51 9.68
C ILE A 63 -20.72 14.75 9.67
N THR A 64 -20.12 15.94 9.63
CA THR A 64 -20.89 17.16 9.37
C THR A 64 -21.49 17.09 7.96
N ARG A 65 -22.69 17.64 7.74
CA ARG A 65 -23.34 17.68 6.40
C ARG A 65 -22.45 18.28 5.31
N ARG A 66 -21.47 19.11 5.69
CA ARG A 66 -20.45 19.69 4.80
C ARG A 66 -19.41 18.66 4.37
N ALA A 67 -18.83 17.92 5.30
CA ALA A 67 -17.90 16.83 5.01
C ALA A 67 -18.55 15.71 4.18
N LEU A 68 -19.84 15.44 4.41
CA LEU A 68 -20.63 14.50 3.61
C LEU A 68 -20.73 14.94 2.13
N ARG A 69 -20.87 16.24 1.85
CA ARG A 69 -20.86 16.75 0.47
C ARG A 69 -19.50 16.63 -0.18
N GLU A 70 -18.42 16.92 0.54
CA GLU A 70 -17.05 16.81 0.02
C GLU A 70 -16.63 15.36 -0.27
N VAL A 71 -17.13 14.38 0.50
CA VAL A 71 -16.87 12.95 0.26
C VAL A 71 -17.80 12.35 -0.79
N VAL A 72 -19.04 12.86 -0.93
CA VAL A 72 -20.04 12.33 -1.87
C VAL A 72 -19.97 12.98 -3.26
N GLN A 73 -19.52 14.24 -3.38
CA GLN A 73 -19.46 14.92 -4.66
C GLN A 73 -18.09 14.78 -5.32
N CYS A 74 -17.88 13.61 -5.93
CA CYS A 74 -17.17 13.58 -7.21
C CYS A 74 -18.19 14.04 -8.28
N PRO A 75 -17.95 15.15 -9.01
CA PRO A 75 -18.94 15.72 -9.93
C PRO A 75 -19.37 14.80 -11.08
N ASN A 76 -18.64 13.72 -11.35
CA ASN A 76 -18.81 12.88 -12.53
C ASN A 76 -19.27 11.45 -12.25
N GLY A 77 -19.63 11.10 -11.00
CA GLY A 77 -20.05 9.72 -10.67
C GLY A 77 -18.92 8.68 -10.67
N ASP A 78 -17.67 9.10 -10.84
CA ASP A 78 -16.51 8.23 -10.72
C ASP A 78 -16.27 7.87 -9.24
N VAL A 79 -16.17 6.57 -8.96
CA VAL A 79 -15.58 6.07 -7.72
C VAL A 79 -14.13 6.54 -7.70
N LEU A 80 -13.65 7.08 -6.57
CA LEU A 80 -12.26 7.50 -6.38
C LEU A 80 -11.29 6.32 -6.65
N GLN A 81 -10.94 6.10 -7.91
CA GLN A 81 -9.75 5.37 -8.33
C GLN A 81 -8.57 6.34 -8.17
N ASN A 82 -8.17 6.46 -6.91
CA ASN A 82 -6.87 6.85 -6.40
C ASN A 82 -5.78 7.19 -7.45
N THR A 83 -5.81 8.38 -8.06
CA THR A 83 -4.69 8.86 -8.91
C THR A 83 -4.38 10.35 -8.79
N ARG A 84 -4.92 11.09 -7.79
CA ARG A 84 -4.56 12.50 -7.57
C ARG A 84 -4.19 12.89 -6.15
N CYS A 85 -3.59 11.96 -5.40
CA CYS A 85 -3.03 12.27 -4.08
C CYS A 85 -1.58 11.83 -3.98
N HIS A 86 -0.66 12.41 -4.76
CA HIS A 86 0.72 12.70 -4.33
C HIS A 86 1.47 13.52 -5.40
N GLU A 87 1.30 14.83 -5.35
CA GLU A 87 2.42 15.72 -5.66
C GLU A 87 3.49 15.48 -4.60
N TYR A 88 4.61 14.87 -4.99
CA TYR A 88 5.76 14.62 -4.13
C TYR A 88 6.52 15.94 -3.95
N PRO A 89 6.61 16.55 -2.75
CA PRO A 89 7.40 17.76 -2.59
C PRO A 89 8.89 17.40 -2.68
N ARG A 90 9.54 17.74 -3.80
CA ARG A 90 11.00 17.73 -3.91
C ARG A 90 11.59 18.78 -2.96
N ARG A 91 11.96 18.36 -1.74
CA ARG A 91 12.97 19.09 -0.97
C ARG A 91 14.34 18.83 -1.59
N HIS A 92 14.74 19.66 -2.54
CA HIS A 92 16.17 19.86 -2.80
C HIS A 92 16.70 20.77 -1.70
N ALA A 93 17.42 20.15 -0.77
CA ALA A 93 18.36 20.85 0.09
C ALA A 93 19.57 21.23 -0.79
N GLU A 94 19.68 22.50 -1.18
CA GLU A 94 20.96 23.11 -1.53
C GLU A 94 21.28 24.18 -0.47
N ARG A 95 22.04 23.73 0.53
CA ARG A 95 22.91 24.59 1.32
C ARG A 95 24.29 24.53 0.66
N SER A 96 24.72 25.63 0.06
CA SER A 96 26.11 26.13 0.05
C SER A 96 26.01 27.56 -0.50
N LYS A 97 26.24 28.66 0.23
CA LYS A 97 27.52 29.09 0.84
C LYS A 97 28.70 28.63 -0.03
N VAL A 98 29.07 29.43 -1.03
CA VAL A 98 30.18 30.41 -1.00
C VAL A 98 29.89 31.44 -2.08
#